data_AF-A0A950PFX3-F1
#
_entry.id   AF-A0A950PFX3-F1
#
_cell.length_a   1.000
_cell.length_b   1.000
_cell.length_c   1.000
_cell.angle_alpha   90.00
_cell.angle_beta   90.00
_cell.angle_gamma   90.00
#
_symmetry.space_group_name_H-M   'P 1'
#
loop_
_entity.id
_entity.type
_entity.pdbx_description
1 polymer ?
#
loop_
_entity_poly.entity_id
_entity_poly.type
_entity_poly.pdbx_seq_one_letter_code
_entity_poly.pdbx_strand_id
1 'polypeptide(L)' 'LLFSSSVAGITLGILAWLAMSLAYVPILRFYDCPVWLALLLPLIALFYTAATIGSAIAYWRGRGGSWKGRYQAATP' A
#
# COMPACT_ATOMS: atom_id res chain seq x y z
N LEU A 1 -16.90 -1.17 -5.06
CA LEU A 1 -16.59 -2.61 -5.08
C LEU A 1 -17.41 -3.41 -4.06
N LEU A 2 -17.58 -2.99 -2.80
CA LEU A 2 -18.36 -3.77 -1.80
C LEU A 2 -19.80 -3.29 -1.51
N PHE A 3 -20.24 -2.14 -2.05
CA PHE A 3 -21.58 -1.58 -1.74
C PHE A 3 -22.34 -1.02 -2.96
N SER A 4 -21.89 -1.31 -4.19
CA SER A 4 -22.57 -0.84 -5.40
C SER A 4 -22.95 -2.03 -6.28
N SER A 5 -24.25 -2.21 -6.53
CA SER A 5 -24.80 -3.14 -7.51
C SER A 5 -24.62 -2.66 -8.97
N SER A 6 -23.91 -1.55 -9.19
CA SER A 6 -23.64 -1.06 -10.54
C SER A 6 -22.59 -1.93 -11.26
N VAL A 7 -23.01 -2.55 -12.36
CA VAL A 7 -22.12 -3.32 -13.24
C VAL A 7 -20.92 -2.47 -13.68
N ALA A 8 -21.15 -1.18 -13.98
CA ALA A 8 -20.09 -0.24 -14.33
C ALA A 8 -19.04 -0.05 -13.22
N GLY A 9 -19.45 -0.03 -11.94
CA GLY A 9 -18.50 0.10 -10.82
C GLY A 9 -17.65 -1.14 -10.62
N ILE A 10 -18.22 -2.32 -10.86
CA ILE A 10 -17.51 -3.59 -10.79
C ILE A 10 -16.50 -3.71 -11.94
N THR A 11 -16.91 -3.40 -13.17
CA THR A 11 -16.02 -3.48 -14.34
C THR A 11 -14.85 -2.51 -14.22
N LEU A 12 -15.09 -1.27 -13.79
CA LEU A 12 -14.02 -0.30 -13.56
C LEU A 12 -13.07 -0.75 -12.45
N GLY A 13 -13.58 -1.34 -11.37
CA GLY A 13 -12.74 -1.84 -10.28
C GLY A 13 -11.87 -3.03 -10.70
N ILE A 14 -12.41 -3.97 -11.48
CA ILE A 14 -11.62 -5.09 -12.04
C ILE A 14 -10.56 -4.56 -13.01
N LEU A 15 -10.92 -3.63 -13.91
CA LEU A 15 -10.00 -3.03 -14.86
C LEU A 15 -8.86 -2.29 -14.15
N ALA A 16 -9.18 -1.49 -13.12
CA ALA A 16 -8.17 -0.80 -12.32
C ALA A 16 -7.24 -1.80 -11.62
N TRP A 17 -7.78 -2.86 -11.02
CA TRP A 17 -6.98 -3.89 -10.35
C TRP A 17 -6.05 -4.63 -11.32
N LEU A 18 -6.53 -4.99 -12.51
CA LEU A 18 -5.71 -5.62 -13.55
C LEU A 18 -4.63 -4.68 -14.07
N ALA A 19 -4.95 -3.41 -14.33
CA ALA A 19 -3.99 -2.41 -14.77
C ALA A 19 -2.87 -2.21 -13.75
N MET A 20 -3.21 -2.11 -12.46
CA MET A 20 -2.23 -2.02 -11.36
C MET A 20 -1.36 -3.29 -11.29
N SER A 21 -1.96 -4.46 -11.40
CA SER A 21 -1.25 -5.75 -11.36
C SER A 21 -0.25 -5.85 -12.51
N LEU A 22 -0.64 -5.47 -13.73
CA LEU A 22 0.23 -5.47 -14.91
C LEU A 22 1.40 -4.50 -14.76
N ALA A 23 1.13 -3.28 -14.26
CA ALA A 23 2.15 -2.27 -14.04
C ALA A 23 3.19 -2.68 -12.97
N TYR A 24 2.84 -3.61 -12.08
CA TYR A 24 3.73 -4.13 -11.03
C TYR A 24 4.57 -5.34 -11.44
N VAL A 25 4.24 -6.02 -12.54
CA VAL A 25 5.05 -7.13 -13.08
C VAL A 25 6.53 -6.76 -13.32
N PRO A 26 6.89 -5.61 -13.95
CA PRO A 26 8.29 -5.31 -14.23
C PRO A 26 9.13 -5.16 -12.94
N ILE A 27 8.55 -4.61 -11.87
CA ILE A 27 9.29 -4.44 -10.61
C ILE A 27 9.48 -5.79 -9.90
N LEU A 28 8.49 -6.69 -9.95
CA LEU A 28 8.65 -8.05 -9.43
C LEU A 28 9.75 -8.82 -10.16
N ARG A 29 9.79 -8.70 -11.50
CA ARG A 29 10.86 -9.29 -12.31
C ARG A 29 12.23 -8.69 -12.01
N PHE A 30 12.28 -7.37 -11.78
CA PHE A 30 13.53 -6.68 -11.44
C PHE A 30 14.13 -7.16 -10.10
N TYR A 31 13.29 -7.48 -9.13
CA TYR A 31 13.71 -8.00 -7.82
C TYR A 31 13.69 -9.54 -7.71
N ASP A 32 13.64 -10.26 -8.83
CA ASP A 32 13.56 -11.73 -8.88
C ASP A 32 12.46 -12.34 -7.99
N CYS A 33 11.37 -11.60 -7.82
CA CYS A 33 10.23 -11.99 -7.01
C CYS A 33 9.18 -12.71 -7.87
N PRO A 34 8.40 -13.64 -7.27
CA PRO A 34 7.39 -14.39 -8.02
C PRO A 34 6.27 -13.48 -8.52
N VAL A 35 5.99 -13.53 -9.83
CA VAL A 35 5.03 -12.64 -10.52
C VAL A 35 3.58 -12.78 -9.99
N TRP A 36 3.21 -13.94 -9.43
CA TRP A 36 1.87 -14.14 -8.87
C TRP A 36 1.58 -13.22 -7.67
N LEU A 37 2.61 -12.65 -7.03
CA LEU A 37 2.44 -11.63 -5.98
C LEU A 37 1.75 -10.36 -6.49
N ALA A 38 1.75 -10.11 -7.80
CA ALA A 38 1.00 -9.00 -8.39
C ALA A 38 -0.51 -9.11 -8.11
N LEU A 39 -1.06 -10.31 -7.91
CA LEU A 39 -2.48 -10.47 -7.56
C LEU A 39 -2.77 -10.06 -6.11
N LEU A 40 -1.77 -10.14 -5.22
CA LEU A 40 -1.86 -9.73 -3.83
C LEU A 40 -1.59 -8.23 -3.64
N LEU A 41 -1.46 -7.45 -4.73
CA LEU A 41 -1.21 -6.01 -4.67
C LEU A 41 -2.13 -5.25 -3.71
N PRO A 42 -3.46 -5.49 -3.68
CA PRO A 42 -4.35 -4.77 -2.79
C PRO A 42 -4.02 -5.01 -1.31
N LEU A 43 -3.61 -6.23 -0.96
CA LEU A 43 -3.24 -6.58 0.41
C LEU A 43 -1.89 -5.95 0.80
N ILE A 44 -0.92 -5.98 -0.11
CA ILE A 44 0.38 -5.30 0.07
C ILE A 44 0.17 -3.80 0.26
N ALA A 45 -0.65 -3.18 -0.59
CA ALA A 45 -0.99 -1.76 -0.50
C ALA A 45 -1.68 -1.42 0.82
N LEU A 46 -2.62 -2.25 1.28
CA LEU A 46 -3.31 -2.07 2.56
C LEU A 46 -2.32 -2.11 3.73
N PHE A 47 -1.41 -3.09 3.74
CA PHE A 47 -0.37 -3.20 4.77
C PHE A 47 0.52 -1.95 4.82
N TYR A 48 1.06 -1.51 3.68
CA TYR A 48 1.93 -0.34 3.64
C TYR A 48 1.17 0.96 3.97
N THR A 49 -0.10 1.05 3.61
CA THR A 49 -0.96 2.19 3.99
C THR A 49 -1.15 2.22 5.50
N ALA A 50 -1.44 1.07 6.13
CA ALA A 50 -1.55 0.97 7.59
C ALA A 50 -0.23 1.32 8.29
N ALA A 51 0.90 0.83 7.78
CA ALA A 51 2.22 1.20 8.28
C ALA A 51 2.50 2.70 8.15
N THR A 52 2.08 3.32 7.05
CA THR A 52 2.22 4.76 6.80
C THR A 52 1.39 5.57 7.80
N ILE A 53 0.14 5.19 8.03
CA ILE A 53 -0.73 5.81 9.04
C ILE A 53 -0.14 5.64 10.44
N GLY A 54 0.32 4.43 10.77
CA GLY A 54 0.98 4.16 12.05
C GLY A 54 2.22 5.04 12.26
N SER A 55 3.04 5.22 11.22
CA SER A 55 4.19 6.11 11.23
C SER A 55 3.78 7.58 11.39
N ALA A 56 2.71 8.03 10.71
CA ALA A 56 2.20 9.39 10.86
C ALA A 56 1.71 9.65 12.29
N ILE A 57 0.95 8.73 12.87
CA ILE A 57 0.50 8.82 14.27
C ILE A 57 1.70 8.85 15.23
N ALA A 58 2.71 7.99 15.02
CA ALA A 58 3.91 7.97 15.84
C ALA A 58 4.68 9.31 15.74
N TYR A 59 4.76 9.89 14.55
CA TYR A 59 5.37 11.19 14.32
C TYR A 59 4.63 12.32 15.06
N TRP A 60 3.31 12.38 14.94
CA TRP A 60 2.48 13.38 15.63
C TRP A 60 2.58 13.27 17.16
N ARG A 61 2.84 12.07 17.69
CA ARG A 61 3.06 11.83 19.12
C ARG A 61 4.51 12.08 19.57
N GLY A 62 5.37 12.67 18.74
CA GLY A 62 6.78 12.91 19.05
C GLY A 62 7.63 11.64 19.18
N ARG A 63 7.13 10.51 18.67
CA ARG A 63 7.83 9.21 18.69
C ARG A 63 8.24 8.75 17.28
N GLY A 64 8.19 9.66 16.31
CA GLY A 64 8.60 9.38 14.94
C GLY A 64 10.06 8.95 14.89
N GLY A 65 10.41 8.01 14.01
CA GLY A 65 11.79 7.55 13.84
C GLY A 65 12.29 6.56 14.89
N SER A 66 11.41 6.05 15.77
CA SER A 66 11.76 4.99 16.74
C SER A 66 12.48 3.80 16.11
N TRP A 67 12.07 3.40 14.90
CA TRP A 67 12.70 2.32 14.13
C TRP A 67 14.13 2.61 13.67
N LYS A 68 14.55 3.89 13.64
CA LYS A 68 15.93 4.33 13.37
C LYS A 68 16.72 4.57 14.66
N GLY A 69 16.17 4.26 15.84
CA GLY A 69 16.75 4.59 17.14
C GLY A 69 16.78 6.09 17.44
N ARG A 70 16.08 6.91 16.64
CA ARG A 70 16.03 8.37 16.78
C ARG A 70 14.58 8.79 16.98
N TYR A 71 14.20 9.06 18.21
CA TYR A 71 12.95 9.78 18.45
C TYR A 71 13.14 11.20 17.91
N GLN A 72 12.35 11.60 16.92
CA GLN A 72 12.24 13.00 16.53
C GLN A 72 11.72 13.74 17.77
N ALA A 73 12.59 14.50 18.45
CA ALA A 73 12.14 15.42 19.48
C ALA A 73 11.12 16.34 18.79
N ALA A 74 9.89 16.38 19.31
CA ALA A 74 8.89 17.31 18.81
C ALA A 74 9.53 18.70 18.83
N THR A 75 9.73 19.28 17.65
CA THR A 75 10.20 20.67 17.56
C THR A 75 9.12 21.53 18.23
N PRO A 76 9.48 22.38 19.22
CA PRO A 76 8.52 23.16 20.00
C PRO A 76 7.68 24.10 19.13
#